data_AF-A0A2X1AQI4-F1
#
_entry.id   AF-A0A2X1AQI4-F1
#
_cell.length_a   1.000
_cell.length_b   1.000
_cell.length_c   1.000
_cell.angle_alpha   90.00
_cell.angle_beta   90.00
_cell.angle_gamma   90.00
#
_symmetry.space_group_name_H-M   'P 1'
#
loop_
_entity.id
_entity.type
_entity.pdbx_description
1 polymer ?
#
loop_
_entity_poly.entity_id
_entity_poly.type
_entity_poly.pdbx_seq_one_letter_code
_entity_poly.pdbx_strand_id
1 'polypeptide(L)' 'MSDRHKPTAHGADSTFPTNIPDLMLWLDRHCPEPMPRPGQTIEEVMFAAGRRDFARQIKRHFERSLERPNAL' A
#
# COMPACT_ATOMS: atom_id res chain seq x y z
N MET A 1 -6.42 28.58 35.34
CA MET A 1 -5.87 28.36 33.98
C MET A 1 -5.14 27.03 33.99
N SER A 2 -5.82 25.95 33.60
CA SER A 2 -5.20 24.63 33.50
C SER A 2 -5.21 24.25 32.03
N ASP A 3 -4.13 24.61 31.35
CA ASP A 3 -3.85 24.21 29.98
C ASP A 3 -3.48 22.72 30.02
N ARG A 4 -4.51 21.88 29.97
CA ARG A 4 -4.38 20.42 29.89
C ARG A 4 -3.77 20.15 28.53
N HIS A 5 -2.46 19.92 28.49
CA HIS A 5 -1.74 19.37 27.34
C HIS A 5 -2.56 18.20 26.79
N LYS A 6 -3.32 18.45 25.72
CA LYS A 6 -3.90 17.40 24.92
C LYS A 6 -2.72 16.64 24.34
N PRO A 7 -2.63 15.32 24.47
CA PRO A 7 -1.71 14.56 23.65
C PRO A 7 -2.07 14.90 22.21
N THR A 8 -1.15 15.53 21.49
CA THR A 8 -1.23 15.66 20.05
C THR A 8 -1.42 14.26 19.53
N ALA A 9 -2.64 13.91 19.12
CA ALA A 9 -2.89 12.66 18.43
C ALA A 9 -1.98 12.70 17.20
N HIS A 10 -0.87 11.96 17.24
CA HIS A 10 -0.04 11.74 16.07
C HIS A 10 -0.98 11.25 14.98
N GLY A 11 -1.12 12.07 13.93
CA GLY A 11 -2.15 11.93 12.91
C GLY A 11 -2.28 10.50 12.43
N ALA A 12 -3.48 9.96 12.58
CA ALA A 12 -3.86 8.64 12.07
C ALA A 12 -4.04 8.68 10.55
N ASP A 13 -3.06 9.18 9.80
CA ASP A 13 -3.21 9.39 8.34
C ASP A 13 -2.43 8.42 7.46
N SER A 14 -1.64 7.50 8.03
CA SER A 14 -1.00 6.43 7.25
C SER A 14 -0.35 5.37 8.16
N THR A 15 -1.12 4.77 9.07
CA THR A 15 -0.59 3.59 9.77
C THR A 15 -0.46 2.46 8.76
N PHE A 16 0.69 1.77 8.74
CA PHE A 16 0.84 0.56 7.93
C PHE A 16 -0.32 -0.41 8.28
N PRO A 17 -1.00 -0.97 7.27
CA PRO A 17 -2.18 -1.78 7.47
C PRO A 17 -1.89 -3.00 8.36
N THR A 18 -2.81 -3.30 9.28
CA THR A 18 -2.67 -4.38 10.27
C THR A 18 -3.40 -5.66 9.87
N ASN A 19 -4.18 -5.63 8.78
CA ASN A 19 -4.90 -6.78 8.24
C ASN A 19 -4.80 -6.83 6.70
N ILE A 20 -5.15 -7.99 6.12
CA ILE A 20 -5.00 -8.25 4.68
C ILE A 20 -5.91 -7.35 3.82
N PRO A 21 -7.22 -7.17 4.12
CA PRO A 21 -8.06 -6.25 3.35
C PRO A 21 -7.51 -4.82 3.27
N ASP A 22 -7.08 -4.27 4.42
CA ASP A 22 -6.50 -2.93 4.48
C ASP A 22 -5.17 -2.86 3.75
N LEU A 23 -4.38 -3.94 3.77
CA LEU A 23 -3.16 -4.05 2.97
C LEU A 23 -3.45 -3.99 1.47
N MET A 24 -4.50 -4.66 0.99
CA MET A 24 -4.85 -4.62 -0.43
C MET A 24 -5.27 -3.22 -0.87
N LEU A 25 -6.07 -2.53 -0.05
CA LEU A 25 -6.50 -1.15 -0.29
C LEU A 25 -5.33 -0.17 -0.25
N TRP A 26 -4.42 -0.34 0.71
CA TRP A 26 -3.21 0.45 0.84
C TRP A 26 -2.33 0.29 -0.40
N LEU A 27 -2.11 -0.95 -0.85
CA LEU A 27 -1.32 -1.23 -2.05
C LEU A 27 -1.91 -0.61 -3.33
N ASP A 28 -3.24 -0.60 -3.50
CA ASP A 28 -3.86 0.08 -4.65
C ASP A 28 -3.69 1.59 -4.61
N ARG A 29 -3.82 2.20 -3.42
CA ARG A 29 -3.67 3.64 -3.25
C ARG A 29 -2.23 4.09 -3.46
N HIS A 30 -1.27 3.36 -2.90
CA HIS A 30 0.13 3.77 -2.87
C HIS A 30 0.93 3.28 -4.08
N CYS A 31 0.48 2.24 -4.79
CA CYS A 31 1.10 1.74 -6.01
C CYS A 31 0.09 1.76 -7.17
N PRO A 32 -0.27 2.96 -7.67
CA PRO A 32 -1.17 3.11 -8.82
C PRO A 32 -0.48 2.70 -10.12
N GLU A 33 -1.26 2.58 -11.20
CA GLU A 33 -0.72 2.33 -12.52
C GLU A 33 0.21 3.49 -12.94
N PRO A 34 1.45 3.21 -13.38
CA PRO A 34 2.37 4.26 -13.80
C PRO A 34 1.84 4.94 -15.05
N MET A 35 1.68 6.25 -15.00
CA MET A 35 1.31 7.08 -16.14
C MET A 35 2.46 8.05 -16.40
N PRO A 36 3.33 7.77 -17.39
CA PRO A 36 4.49 8.61 -17.68
C PRO A 36 4.05 10.03 -18.02
N ARG A 37 4.72 11.03 -17.42
CA ARG A 37 4.48 12.45 -17.68
C ARG A 37 5.69 13.07 -18.37
N PRO A 38 5.49 14.11 -19.20
CA PRO A 38 6.60 14.86 -19.76
C PRO A 38 7.54 15.37 -18.65
N GLY A 39 8.85 15.18 -18.85
CA GLY A 39 9.87 15.60 -17.89
C GLY A 39 10.28 14.54 -16.85
N GLN A 40 9.65 13.37 -16.83
CA GLN A 40 10.10 12.25 -15.99
C GLN A 40 11.24 11.48 -16.65
N THR A 41 12.16 10.96 -15.83
CA THR A 41 13.23 10.08 -16.32
C THR A 41 12.71 8.66 -16.52
N ILE A 42 13.46 7.86 -17.28
CA ILE A 42 13.14 6.44 -17.49
C ILE A 42 13.19 5.69 -16.15
N GLU A 43 14.15 6.02 -15.28
CA GLU A 43 14.32 5.40 -13.97
C GLU A 43 13.11 5.64 -13.06
N GLU A 44 12.56 6.85 -13.04
CA GLU A 44 11.37 7.18 -12.26
C GLU A 44 10.15 6.37 -12.71
N VAL A 45 9.97 6.26 -14.03
CA VAL A 45 8.89 5.47 -14.62
C VAL A 45 9.06 3.98 -14.31
N MET A 46 10.28 3.46 -14.46
CA MET A 46 10.60 2.05 -14.18
C MET A 46 10.45 1.71 -12.69
N PHE A 47 10.84 2.63 -11.80
CA PHE A 47 10.64 2.46 -10.36
C PHE A 47 9.15 2.41 -9.99
N ALA A 48 8.33 3.31 -10.56
CA ALA A 48 6.88 3.28 -10.37
C ALA A 48 6.25 1.99 -10.91
N ALA A 49 6.69 1.53 -12.07
CA ALA A 49 6.25 0.26 -12.65
C ALA A 49 6.63 -0.94 -11.77
N GLY A 50 7.86 -0.98 -11.24
CA GLY A 50 8.30 -2.02 -10.31
C GLY A 50 7.47 -2.06 -9.01
N ARG A 51 7.15 -0.89 -8.44
CA ARG A 51 6.28 -0.79 -7.27
C ARG A 51 4.87 -1.34 -7.54
N ARG A 52 4.31 -1.07 -8.73
CA ARG A 52 3.02 -1.59 -9.14
C ARG A 52 3.05 -3.11 -9.32
N ASP A 53 4.08 -3.63 -9.96
CA ASP A 53 4.22 -5.07 -10.18
C ASP A 53 4.36 -5.82 -8.85
N PHE A 54 5.18 -5.31 -7.93
CA PHE A 54 5.31 -5.85 -6.58
C PHE A 54 3.98 -5.90 -5.83
N ALA A 55 3.19 -4.80 -5.86
CA ALA A 55 1.87 -4.76 -5.25
C ALA A 55 0.93 -5.84 -5.83
N ARG A 56 0.98 -6.05 -7.15
CA ARG A 56 0.21 -7.09 -7.84
C ARG A 56 0.63 -8.50 -7.45
N GLN A 57 1.94 -8.75 -7.29
CA GLN A 57 2.44 -10.04 -6.84
C GLN A 57 1.96 -10.37 -5.42
N ILE A 58 2.00 -9.40 -4.50
CA ILE A 58 1.49 -9.57 -3.14
C ILE A 58 0.00 -9.94 -3.15
N LYS A 59 -0.82 -9.20 -3.90
CA LYS A 59 -2.27 -9.46 -4.05
C LYS A 59 -2.54 -10.89 -4.50
N ARG A 60 -1.89 -11.32 -5.60
CA ARG A 60 -2.03 -12.67 -6.14
C ARG A 60 -1.61 -13.76 -5.16
N HIS A 61 -0.55 -13.51 -4.40
CA HIS A 61 -0.08 -14.48 -3.40
C HIS A 61 -1.10 -14.67 -2.28
N PHE A 62 -1.72 -13.58 -1.80
CA PHE A 62 -2.77 -13.65 -0.80
C PHE A 62 -4.06 -14.27 -1.32
N GLU A 63 -4.52 -13.88 -2.50
CA GLU A 63 -5.69 -14.50 -3.16
C GLU A 63 -5.51 -16.01 -3.27
N ARG A 64 -4.35 -16.48 -3.76
CA ARG A 64 -4.03 -17.92 -3.83
C ARG A 64 -3.94 -18.60 -2.46
N SER A 65 -3.49 -17.89 -1.43
CA SER A 65 -3.43 -18.43 -0.06
C SER A 65 -4.81 -18.58 0.55
N LEU A 66 -5.77 -17.73 0.17
CA LEU A 66 -7.18 -17.84 0.57
C LEU A 66 -7.92 -18.93 -0.22
N GLU A 67 -7.54 -19.13 -1.49
CA GLU A 67 -8.13 -20.16 -2.35
C GLU A 67 -7.71 -21.59 -2.00
N ARG A 68 -6.60 -21.78 -1.26
CA ARG A 68 -6.30 -23.09 -0.69
C ARG A 68 -7.28 -23.33 0.45
N PRO A 69 -8.29 -24.21 0.29
CA PRO A 69 -8.99 -24.70 1.46
C PRO A 69 -7.92 -25.40 2.31
N ASN A 70 -8.08 -25.44 3.63
CA ASN A 70 -7.35 -26.37 4.47
C ASN A 70 -7.33 -27.75 3.79
N ALA A 71 -6.24 -28.07 3.09
CA ALA A 71 -5.99 -29.37 2.53
C ALA A 71 -5.41 -30.20 3.68
N LEU A 72 -6.29 -30.54 4.61
CA LEU A 72 -6.11 -31.53 5.65
C LEU A 72 -7.21 -32.57 5.46
#